data_AF-A0A9D9CFW4-F1
#
_entry.id   AF-A0A9D9CFW4-F1
#
_cell.length_a   1.000
_cell.length_b   1.000
_cell.length_c   1.000
_cell.angle_alpha   90.00
_cell.angle_beta   90.00
_cell.angle_gamma   90.00
#
_symmetry.space_group_name_H-M   'P 1'
#
loop_
_entity.id
_entity.type
_entity.pdbx_description
1 polymer ?
#
loop_
_entity_poly.entity_id
_entity_poly.type
_entity_poly.pdbx_seq_one_letter_code
_entity_poly.pdbx_strand_id
1 'polypeptide(L)'
;MNDNANYYKNRAYYHLADGRILASMPTVGDMIFDTEEEFKAYLDGYLSTKENFKLIEDELRHAIAKHPKFCEGFTDDLTGMMWQEREENVKARNAHHAPTAESVLMEEIAEAFNAYQHGNKQNALKEFAQCGAVIFRIMELVQKEMEAK
;
A
#
# COMPACT_ATOMS: atom_id res chain seq x y z
N MET A 1 0.46 29.48 24.80
CA MET A 1 0.35 28.72 23.54
C MET A 1 1.16 29.51 22.54
N ASN A 2 2.24 28.96 21.98
CA ASN A 2 3.12 29.70 21.08
C ASN A 2 2.43 29.89 19.73
N ASP A 3 2.24 31.14 19.33
CA ASP A 3 1.58 31.62 18.10
C ASP A 3 2.36 31.33 16.80
N ASN A 4 3.29 30.36 16.78
CA ASN A 4 4.14 30.05 15.63
C ASN A 4 3.80 28.67 15.01
N ALA A 5 2.52 28.38 14.85
CA ALA A 5 2.10 27.23 14.07
C ALA A 5 2.47 27.46 12.59
N ASN A 6 3.29 26.58 12.03
CA ASN A 6 3.53 26.52 10.60
C ASN A 6 2.50 25.57 9.97
N TYR A 7 2.25 25.72 8.68
CA TYR A 7 1.24 24.93 7.98
C TYR A 7 1.79 24.32 6.70
N TYR A 8 1.48 23.04 6.49
CA TYR A 8 1.71 22.34 5.23
C TYR A 8 0.47 21.51 4.88
N LYS A 9 -0.09 21.69 3.67
CA LYS A 9 -1.34 21.04 3.20
C LYS A 9 -2.46 21.01 4.26
N ASN A 10 -2.72 22.16 4.89
CA ASN A 10 -3.74 22.32 5.95
C ASN A 10 -3.50 21.45 7.20
N ARG A 11 -2.23 21.14 7.51
CA ARG A 11 -1.81 20.51 8.76
C ARG A 11 -0.82 21.42 9.49
N ALA A 12 -1.06 21.61 10.78
CA ALA A 12 -0.20 22.41 11.63
C ALA A 12 1.02 21.61 12.08
N TYR A 13 2.18 22.25 12.08
CA TYR A 13 3.42 21.72 12.66
C TYR A 13 4.21 22.83 13.36
N TYR A 14 5.10 22.43 14.26
CA TYR A 14 5.84 23.32 15.15
C TYR A 14 7.33 22.95 15.15
N HIS A 15 8.19 23.96 15.08
CA HIS A 15 9.62 23.77 15.31
C HIS A 15 9.89 23.68 16.81
N LEU A 16 10.54 22.61 17.23
CA LEU A 16 11.02 22.40 18.59
C LEU A 16 12.33 23.17 18.80
N ALA A 17 12.67 23.45 20.05
CA ALA A 17 13.88 24.20 20.40
C ALA A 17 15.20 23.50 19.98
N ASP A 18 15.14 22.19 19.75
CA ASP A 18 16.27 21.37 19.28
C ASP A 18 16.31 21.22 17.75
N GLY A 19 15.45 21.94 17.02
CA GLY A 19 15.40 21.94 15.56
C GLY A 19 14.46 20.89 14.94
N ARG A 20 13.92 19.96 15.72
CA ARG A 20 12.98 18.93 15.25
C ARG A 20 11.59 19.50 14.98
N ILE A 21 10.76 18.74 14.27
CA ILE A 21 9.38 19.10 13.92
C ILE A 21 8.39 18.28 14.74
N LEU A 22 7.44 18.94 15.39
CA LEU A 22 6.26 18.32 15.99
C LEU A 22 5.03 18.59 15.11
N ALA A 23 4.37 17.54 14.64
CA ALA A 23 3.12 17.63 13.88
C ALA A 23 1.98 16.98 14.64
N SER A 24 0.88 17.72 14.84
CA SER A 24 -0.33 17.19 15.47
C SER A 24 -1.29 16.70 14.38
N MET A 25 -1.51 15.38 14.32
CA MET A 25 -2.34 14.76 13.30
C MET A 25 -3.64 14.21 13.93
N PRO A 26 -4.84 14.64 13.47
CA PRO A 26 -6.12 14.26 14.11
C PRO A 26 -6.39 12.76 14.22
N THR A 27 -5.80 11.96 13.33
CA THR A 27 -6.04 10.51 13.20
C THR A 27 -4.89 9.65 13.74
N VAL A 28 -3.71 10.22 13.94
CA VAL A 28 -2.48 9.47 14.27
C VAL A 28 -1.81 9.96 15.56
N GLY A 29 -2.30 11.08 16.11
CA GLY A 29 -1.71 11.72 17.29
C GLY A 29 -0.54 12.63 16.93
N ASP A 30 0.26 12.93 17.95
CA ASP A 30 1.45 13.77 17.81
C ASP A 30 2.63 12.96 17.29
N MET A 31 3.28 13.48 16.24
CA MET A 31 4.45 12.86 15.60
C MET A 31 5.63 13.83 15.62
N ILE A 32 6.84 13.27 15.81
CA ILE A 32 8.09 14.03 15.79
C ILE A 32 8.93 13.58 14.59
N PHE A 33 9.44 14.55 13.83
CA PHE A 33 10.33 14.35 12.68
C PHE A 33 11.64 15.11 12.91
N ASP A 34 12.74 14.63 12.34
CA ASP A 34 14.04 15.28 12.55
C ASP A 34 14.20 16.52 11.67
N THR A 35 13.51 16.56 10.52
CA THR A 35 13.56 17.69 9.57
C THR A 35 12.17 18.07 9.03
N GLU A 36 12.05 19.28 8.49
CA GLU A 36 10.83 19.71 7.80
C GLU A 36 10.60 18.92 6.51
N GLU A 37 11.67 18.56 5.80
CA GLU A 37 11.61 17.72 4.61
C GLU A 37 11.02 16.34 4.90
N GLU A 38 11.43 15.69 6.00
CA GLU A 38 10.88 14.40 6.43
C GLU A 38 9.39 14.50 6.78
N PHE A 39 8.99 15.54 7.53
CA PHE A 39 7.58 15.78 7.83
C PHE A 39 6.76 15.96 6.55
N LYS A 40 7.23 16.79 5.60
CA LYS A 40 6.53 17.03 4.33
C LYS A 40 6.43 15.74 3.51
N ALA A 41 7.51 14.97 3.41
CA ALA A 41 7.52 13.68 2.72
C ALA A 41 6.54 12.68 3.35
N TYR A 42 6.50 12.61 4.69
CA TYR A 42 5.53 11.80 5.40
C TYR A 42 4.09 12.27 5.13
N LEU A 43 3.83 13.58 5.21
CA LEU A 43 2.47 14.08 5.00
C LEU A 43 1.99 13.86 3.56
N ASP A 44 2.88 14.03 2.58
CA ASP A 44 2.59 13.76 1.18
C ASP A 44 2.26 12.29 0.94
N GLY A 45 3.07 11.39 1.49
CA GLY A 45 2.80 9.95 1.46
C GLY A 45 1.52 9.58 2.21
N TYR A 46 1.27 10.19 3.37
CA TYR A 46 0.08 9.94 4.18
C TYR A 46 -1.20 10.41 3.46
N LEU A 47 -1.16 11.56 2.78
CA LEU A 47 -2.31 12.09 2.07
C LEU A 47 -2.60 11.31 0.78
N SER A 48 -1.57 10.95 -0.01
CA SER A 48 -1.76 10.10 -1.20
C SER A 48 -2.32 8.73 -0.82
N THR A 49 -1.76 8.11 0.22
CA THR A 49 -2.26 6.83 0.72
C THR A 49 -3.68 6.97 1.27
N LYS A 50 -4.02 8.05 1.99
CA LYS A 50 -5.37 8.24 2.52
C LYS A 50 -6.45 8.32 1.43
N GLU A 51 -6.20 9.03 0.34
CA GLU A 51 -7.15 9.11 -0.78
C GLU A 51 -7.33 7.74 -1.45
N ASN A 52 -6.22 7.03 -1.67
CA ASN A 52 -6.25 5.67 -2.21
C ASN A 52 -6.95 4.67 -1.27
N PHE A 53 -6.76 4.79 0.05
CA PHE A 53 -7.48 4.00 1.05
C PHE A 53 -8.99 4.22 0.94
N LYS A 54 -9.43 5.47 0.81
CA LYS A 54 -10.86 5.79 0.68
C LYS A 54 -11.45 5.17 -0.59
N LEU A 55 -10.75 5.26 -1.72
CA LEU A 55 -11.17 4.63 -2.97
C LEU A 55 -11.30 3.11 -2.82
N ILE A 56 -10.33 2.46 -2.18
CA ILE A 56 -10.37 1.01 -1.90
C ILE A 56 -11.54 0.66 -0.97
N GLU A 57 -11.81 1.44 0.08
CA GLU A 57 -12.94 1.22 0.98
C GLU A 57 -14.29 1.34 0.24
N ASP A 58 -14.44 2.34 -0.62
CA ASP A 58 -15.65 2.55 -1.42
C ASP A 58 -15.87 1.39 -2.40
N GLU A 59 -14.81 0.97 -3.11
CA GLU A 59 -14.86 -0.16 -4.05
C GLU A 59 -15.04 -1.51 -3.33
N LEU A 60 -14.53 -1.69 -2.11
CA LEU A 60 -14.78 -2.89 -1.30
C LEU A 60 -16.28 -3.03 -0.98
N ARG A 61 -16.94 -1.92 -0.58
CA ARG A 61 -18.39 -1.91 -0.34
C ARG A 61 -19.16 -2.27 -1.60
N HIS A 62 -18.73 -1.72 -2.75
CA HIS A 62 -19.34 -2.03 -4.04
C HIS A 62 -19.14 -3.51 -4.42
N ALA A 63 -17.94 -4.05 -4.23
CA ALA A 63 -17.61 -5.44 -4.52
C ALA A 63 -18.45 -6.42 -3.68
N ILE A 64 -18.60 -6.16 -2.37
CA ILE A 64 -19.44 -6.95 -1.48
C ILE A 64 -20.90 -6.93 -1.94
N ALA A 65 -21.42 -5.78 -2.37
CA ALA A 65 -22.79 -5.67 -2.87
C ALA A 65 -22.99 -6.35 -4.24
N LYS A 66 -21.98 -6.29 -5.11
CA LYS A 66 -22.00 -6.84 -6.47
C LYS A 66 -21.78 -8.36 -6.51
N HIS A 67 -21.02 -8.90 -5.57
CA HIS A 67 -20.59 -10.29 -5.53
C HIS A 67 -21.10 -10.99 -4.25
N PRO A 68 -22.23 -11.73 -4.29
CA PRO A 68 -22.84 -12.34 -3.10
C PRO A 68 -21.96 -13.34 -2.34
N LYS A 69 -20.88 -13.84 -2.95
CA LYS A 69 -19.90 -14.78 -2.34
C LYS A 69 -18.48 -14.24 -2.46
N PHE A 70 -18.31 -12.92 -2.35
CA PHE A 70 -17.03 -12.26 -2.53
C PHE A 70 -15.97 -12.85 -1.59
N CYS A 71 -14.95 -13.49 -2.18
CA CYS A 71 -13.83 -14.10 -1.46
C CYS A 71 -14.22 -15.09 -0.34
N GLU A 72 -15.36 -15.79 -0.43
CA GLU A 72 -15.74 -16.83 0.55
C GLU A 72 -14.87 -18.09 0.45
N GLY A 73 -14.29 -18.35 -0.72
CA GLY A 73 -13.30 -19.38 -0.96
C GLY A 73 -11.91 -18.77 -1.17
N PHE A 74 -10.88 -19.46 -0.73
CA PHE A 74 -9.51 -18.97 -0.81
C PHE A 74 -8.81 -19.40 -2.11
N THR A 75 -8.94 -20.67 -2.48
CA THR A 75 -8.53 -21.21 -3.77
C THR A 75 -9.64 -22.08 -4.33
N ASP A 76 -9.70 -22.20 -5.65
CA ASP A 76 -10.50 -23.23 -6.28
C ASP A 76 -9.73 -24.55 -6.24
N ASP A 77 -10.14 -25.45 -5.34
CA ASP A 77 -9.58 -26.80 -5.20
C ASP A 77 -9.67 -27.61 -6.51
N LEU A 78 -10.53 -27.20 -7.46
CA LEU A 78 -10.70 -27.84 -8.76
C LEU A 78 -9.56 -27.53 -9.74
N THR A 79 -8.81 -26.45 -9.53
CA THR A 79 -7.80 -26.00 -10.49
C THR A 79 -6.50 -26.81 -10.44
N GLY A 80 -6.26 -27.54 -9.35
CA GLY A 80 -5.02 -28.31 -9.15
C GLY A 80 -3.74 -27.47 -9.31
N MET A 81 -3.86 -26.14 -9.25
CA MET A 81 -2.76 -25.23 -9.57
C MET A 81 -1.71 -25.29 -8.45
N MET A 82 -0.49 -25.66 -8.82
CA MET A 82 0.67 -25.61 -7.92
C MET A 82 1.23 -24.19 -7.93
N TRP A 83 0.95 -23.41 -6.88
CA TRP A 83 1.44 -22.04 -6.80
C TRP A 83 2.95 -21.94 -6.67
N GLN A 84 3.60 -23.01 -6.20
CA GLN A 84 5.07 -23.12 -6.22
C GLN A 84 5.64 -22.94 -7.64
N GLU A 85 5.13 -23.68 -8.63
CA GLU A 85 5.60 -23.57 -10.01
C GLU A 85 5.30 -22.19 -10.60
N ARG A 86 4.17 -21.58 -10.21
CA ARG A 86 3.83 -20.21 -10.60
C ARG A 86 4.82 -19.20 -10.04
N GLU A 87 5.15 -19.31 -8.75
CA GLU A 87 6.11 -18.44 -8.09
C GLU A 87 7.48 -18.53 -8.76
N GLU A 88 8.00 -19.75 -8.95
CA GLU A 88 9.30 -19.98 -9.59
C GLU A 88 9.36 -19.38 -11.01
N ASN A 89 8.31 -19.57 -11.81
CA ASN A 89 8.23 -19.02 -13.17
C ASN A 89 8.17 -17.49 -13.20
N VAL A 90 7.39 -16.88 -12.30
CA VAL A 90 7.27 -15.42 -12.24
C VAL A 90 8.59 -14.79 -11.77
N LYS A 91 9.21 -15.33 -10.72
CA LYS A 91 10.53 -14.88 -10.24
C LYS A 91 11.60 -14.97 -11.31
N ALA A 92 11.66 -16.10 -12.03
CA ALA A 92 12.61 -16.27 -13.13
C ALA A 92 12.43 -15.22 -14.22
N ARG A 93 11.18 -14.91 -14.60
CA ARG A 93 10.88 -13.86 -15.58
C ARG A 93 11.30 -12.48 -15.07
N ASN A 94 11.04 -12.19 -13.80
CA ASN A 94 11.30 -10.89 -13.21
C ASN A 94 12.79 -10.64 -12.94
N ALA A 95 13.59 -11.70 -12.76
CA ALA A 95 15.04 -11.60 -12.57
C ALA A 95 15.80 -11.04 -13.80
N HIS A 96 15.19 -11.05 -14.99
CA HIS A 96 15.86 -10.71 -16.24
C HIS A 96 15.50 -9.32 -16.80
N HIS A 97 14.54 -8.62 -16.21
CA HIS A 97 14.05 -7.33 -16.71
C HIS A 97 13.80 -6.33 -15.59
N ALA A 98 13.76 -5.03 -15.93
CA ALA A 98 13.30 -4.03 -14.97
C ALA A 98 11.85 -4.36 -14.57
N PRO A 99 11.53 -4.44 -13.27
CA PRO A 99 10.22 -4.87 -12.82
C PRO A 99 9.16 -3.84 -13.23
N THR A 100 8.17 -4.28 -14.01
CA THR A 100 6.94 -3.52 -14.26
C THR A 100 5.97 -3.72 -13.09
N ALA A 101 5.04 -2.78 -12.91
CA ALA A 101 4.00 -2.87 -11.90
C ALA A 101 3.22 -4.21 -11.95
N GLU A 102 2.83 -4.65 -13.15
CA GLU A 102 2.19 -5.95 -13.37
C GLU A 102 3.09 -7.10 -12.91
N SER A 103 4.37 -7.06 -13.30
CA SER A 103 5.30 -8.15 -12.99
C SER A 103 5.52 -8.33 -11.49
N VAL A 104 5.62 -7.23 -10.73
CA VAL A 104 5.75 -7.26 -9.27
C VAL A 104 4.46 -7.77 -8.64
N LEU A 105 3.29 -7.24 -9.05
CA LEU A 105 2.02 -7.69 -8.51
C LEU A 105 1.82 -9.20 -8.69
N MET A 106 2.20 -9.74 -9.84
CA MET A 106 2.11 -11.18 -10.11
C MET A 106 3.08 -12.00 -9.25
N GLU A 107 4.23 -11.46 -8.89
CA GLU A 107 5.20 -12.12 -8.01
C GLU A 107 4.63 -12.23 -6.60
N GLU A 108 4.18 -11.11 -6.03
CA GLU A 108 3.59 -11.07 -4.68
C GLU A 108 2.35 -11.97 -4.56
N ILE A 109 1.50 -12.00 -5.59
CA ILE A 109 0.35 -12.92 -5.66
C ILE A 109 0.82 -14.37 -5.60
N ALA A 110 1.83 -14.73 -6.39
CA ALA A 110 2.32 -16.10 -6.45
C ALA A 110 2.94 -16.55 -5.12
N GLU A 111 3.75 -15.70 -4.49
CA GLU A 111 4.32 -15.96 -3.16
C GLU A 111 3.24 -16.09 -2.09
N ALA A 112 2.22 -15.23 -2.11
CA ALA A 112 1.12 -15.24 -1.14
C ALA A 112 0.34 -16.55 -1.18
N PHE A 113 -0.06 -16.99 -2.38
CA PHE A 113 -0.78 -18.23 -2.55
C PHE A 113 0.09 -19.47 -2.32
N ASN A 114 1.37 -19.44 -2.71
CA ASN A 114 2.30 -20.54 -2.42
C ASN A 114 2.49 -20.71 -0.91
N ALA A 115 2.71 -19.61 -0.18
CA ALA A 115 2.81 -19.62 1.28
C ALA A 115 1.53 -20.16 1.93
N TYR A 116 0.35 -19.78 1.42
CA TYR A 116 -0.91 -20.30 1.92
C TYR A 116 -1.06 -21.82 1.67
N GLN A 117 -0.76 -22.30 0.46
CA GLN A 117 -0.85 -23.73 0.12
C GLN A 117 0.05 -24.59 1.01
N HIS A 118 1.20 -24.06 1.43
CA HIS A 118 2.12 -24.73 2.35
C HIS A 118 1.77 -24.53 3.84
N GLY A 119 0.61 -23.96 4.14
CA GLY A 119 0.12 -23.75 5.51
C GLY A 119 0.78 -22.58 6.25
N ASN A 120 1.65 -21.81 5.61
CA ASN A 120 2.32 -20.64 6.19
C ASN A 120 1.45 -19.38 6.09
N LYS A 121 0.37 -19.34 6.87
CA LYS A 121 -0.62 -18.26 6.84
C LYS A 121 -0.05 -16.90 7.22
N GLN A 122 0.94 -16.86 8.12
CA GLN A 122 1.56 -15.60 8.53
C GLN A 122 2.37 -14.99 7.38
N ASN A 123 3.12 -15.82 6.64
CA ASN A 123 3.83 -15.32 5.46
C ASN A 123 2.85 -14.94 4.36
N ALA A 124 1.83 -15.76 4.10
CA ALA A 124 0.79 -15.44 3.14
C ALA A 124 0.16 -14.05 3.42
N LEU A 125 -0.17 -13.74 4.67
CA LEU A 125 -0.71 -12.43 5.05
C LEU A 125 0.28 -11.28 4.79
N LYS A 126 1.59 -11.51 5.00
CA LYS A 126 2.62 -10.51 4.68
C LYS A 126 2.68 -10.26 3.16
N GLU A 127 2.68 -11.31 2.35
CA GLU A 127 2.72 -11.15 0.89
C GLU A 127 1.44 -10.51 0.35
N PHE A 128 0.26 -10.82 0.91
CA PHE A 128 -0.97 -10.07 0.54
C PHE A 128 -0.89 -8.59 0.94
N ALA A 129 -0.20 -8.26 2.03
CA ALA A 129 0.06 -6.86 2.37
C ALA A 129 1.00 -6.20 1.35
N GLN A 130 1.99 -6.93 0.82
CA GLN A 130 2.83 -6.47 -0.29
C GLN A 130 2.01 -6.27 -1.56
N CYS A 131 1.10 -7.19 -1.91
CA CYS A 131 0.14 -6.98 -3.01
C CYS A 131 -0.62 -5.65 -2.82
N GLY A 132 -1.10 -5.39 -1.60
CA GLY A 132 -1.72 -4.12 -1.24
C GLY A 132 -0.80 -2.94 -1.53
N ALA A 133 0.43 -2.96 -1.03
CA ALA A 133 1.43 -1.90 -1.26
C ALA A 133 1.71 -1.66 -2.76
N VAL A 134 1.80 -2.72 -3.56
CA VAL A 134 1.95 -2.62 -5.02
C VAL A 134 0.74 -1.96 -5.67
N ILE A 135 -0.48 -2.31 -5.26
CA ILE A 135 -1.72 -1.66 -5.74
C ILE A 135 -1.72 -0.16 -5.40
N PHE A 136 -1.35 0.22 -4.18
CA PHE A 136 -1.20 1.64 -3.82
C PHE A 136 -0.22 2.35 -4.77
N ARG A 137 0.93 1.72 -5.05
CA ARG A 137 1.91 2.30 -5.97
C ARG A 137 1.37 2.42 -7.40
N ILE A 138 0.60 1.45 -7.87
CA ILE A 138 -0.05 1.49 -9.18
C ILE A 138 -1.05 2.65 -9.25
N MET A 139 -1.89 2.82 -8.23
CA MET A 139 -2.86 3.92 -8.15
C MET A 139 -2.16 5.28 -8.23
N GLU A 140 -1.05 5.46 -7.50
CA GLU A 140 -0.25 6.69 -7.57
C GLU A 140 0.33 6.96 -8.96
N LEU A 141 0.81 5.92 -9.67
CA LEU A 141 1.32 6.07 -11.03
C LEU A 141 0.22 6.53 -11.99
N VAL A 142 -0.95 5.91 -11.91
CA VAL A 142 -2.10 6.28 -12.74
C VAL A 142 -2.57 7.71 -12.45
N GLN A 143 -2.64 8.11 -11.18
CA GLN A 143 -3.00 9.48 -10.80
C GLN A 143 -2.01 10.51 -11.38
N LYS A 144 -0.71 10.24 -11.31
CA LYS A 144 0.31 11.12 -11.92
C LYS A 144 0.15 11.23 -13.43
N GLU A 145 -0.19 10.14 -14.10
CA GLU A 145 -0.48 10.17 -15.55
C GLU A 145 -1.74 10.98 -15.89
N MET A 146 -2.72 11.05 -14.98
CA MET A 146 -3.90 11.89 -15.13
C MET A 146 -3.59 13.37 -14.94
N GLU A 147 -2.71 13.71 -13.99
CA GLU A 147 -2.32 15.11 -13.69
C GLU A 147 -1.33 15.69 -14.72
N ALA A 148 -0.56 14.84 -15.41
CA ALA A 148 0.39 15.27 -16.44
C ALA A 148 -0.26 15.58 -17.80
N LYS A 149 -1.58 15.46 -17.92
CA LYS A 149 -2.38 15.73 -19.13
C LYS A 149 -3.18 17.01 -18.97
#